data_AF-A0A0P1E3K6-F1
#
_entry.id   AF-A0A0P1E3K6-F1
#
_cell.length_a   1.000
_cell.length_b   1.000
_cell.length_c   1.000
_cell.angle_alpha   90.00
_cell.angle_beta   90.00
_cell.angle_gamma   90.00
#
_symmetry.space_group_name_H-M   'P 1'
#
loop_
_entity.id
_entity.type
_entity.pdbx_description
1 polymer ?
#
loop_
_entity_poly.entity_id
_entity_poly.type
_entity_poly.pdbx_seq_one_letter_code
_entity_poly.pdbx_strand_id
1 'polypeptide(L)'
;MEHSSQNRADKKLRRIGYENRRAFTKRLRTTARIRLGHERIDRQLAPWANRPDQWGSMRVRPEVVATVNAVREHMTQQIEREVSQSEALSFLVELGVIAMTDRKRNTTTN
;
A
#
# COMPACT_ATOMS: atom_id res chain seq x y z
N MET A 1 -25.16 -29.12 -2.88
CA MET A 1 -23.74 -29.18 -3.32
C MET A 1 -23.16 -27.80 -3.68
N GLU A 2 -23.69 -26.69 -3.14
CA GLU A 2 -23.20 -25.33 -3.48
C GLU A 2 -22.17 -24.77 -2.48
N HIS A 3 -22.14 -25.27 -1.24
CA HIS A 3 -21.23 -24.79 -0.19
C HIS A 3 -19.74 -25.02 -0.47
N SER A 4 -19.38 -26.04 -1.25
CA SER A 4 -17.97 -26.34 -1.56
C SER A 4 -17.37 -25.34 -2.57
N SER A 5 -18.21 -24.81 -3.47
CA SER A 5 -17.84 -23.83 -4.49
C SER A 5 -17.61 -22.43 -3.89
N GLN A 6 -18.53 -22.00 -3.01
CA GLN A 6 -18.41 -20.74 -2.26
C GLN A 6 -17.16 -20.74 -1.37
N ASN A 7 -16.88 -21.83 -0.66
CA ASN A 7 -15.67 -21.94 0.16
C ASN A 7 -14.36 -21.82 -0.64
N ARG A 8 -14.34 -22.31 -1.89
CA ARG A 8 -13.17 -22.17 -2.78
C ARG A 8 -13.02 -20.73 -3.29
N ALA A 9 -14.11 -20.06 -3.64
CA ALA A 9 -14.11 -18.66 -4.06
C ALA A 9 -13.63 -17.74 -2.94
N ASP A 10 -14.14 -17.93 -1.73
CA ASP A 10 -13.72 -17.21 -0.53
C ASP A 10 -12.23 -17.38 -0.22
N LYS A 11 -11.73 -18.62 -0.31
CA LYS A 11 -10.30 -18.92 -0.11
C LYS A 11 -9.43 -18.22 -1.16
N LYS A 12 -9.89 -18.16 -2.42
CA LYS A 12 -9.19 -17.45 -3.50
C LYS A 12 -9.17 -15.94 -3.24
N LEU A 13 -10.28 -15.33 -2.88
CA LEU A 13 -10.36 -13.90 -2.57
C LEU A 13 -9.47 -13.51 -1.38
N ARG A 14 -9.45 -14.32 -0.32
CA ARG A 14 -8.54 -14.12 0.83
C ARG A 14 -7.08 -14.19 0.42
N ARG A 15 -6.72 -15.12 -0.47
CA ARG A 15 -5.37 -15.25 -1.02
C ARG A 15 -4.97 -14.03 -1.87
N ILE A 16 -5.85 -13.53 -2.74
CA ILE A 16 -5.60 -12.33 -3.54
C ILE A 16 -5.39 -11.12 -2.62
N GLY A 17 -6.25 -10.93 -1.62
CA GLY A 17 -6.08 -9.86 -0.63
C GLY A 17 -4.77 -9.99 0.17
N TYR A 18 -4.33 -11.22 0.46
CA TYR A 18 -3.03 -11.48 1.09
C TYR A 18 -1.86 -11.06 0.19
N GLU A 19 -1.85 -11.50 -1.07
CA GLU A 19 -0.79 -11.18 -2.04
C GLU A 19 -0.69 -9.67 -2.29
N ASN A 20 -1.82 -8.97 -2.43
CA ASN A 20 -1.86 -7.51 -2.63
C ASN A 20 -1.29 -6.73 -1.45
N ARG A 21 -1.66 -7.10 -0.22
CA ARG A 21 -1.13 -6.44 1.00
C ARG A 21 0.36 -6.72 1.22
N ARG A 22 0.83 -7.92 0.85
CA ARG A 22 2.26 -8.27 0.88
C ARG A 22 3.04 -7.44 -0.13
N ALA A 23 2.51 -7.29 -1.34
CA ALA A 23 3.10 -6.45 -2.39
C ALA A 23 3.17 -4.97 -1.97
N PHE A 24 2.07 -4.43 -1.42
CA PHE A 24 2.02 -3.08 -0.83
C PHE A 24 3.12 -2.87 0.20
N THR A 25 3.22 -3.77 1.18
CA THR A 25 4.19 -3.67 2.28
C THR A 25 5.63 -3.72 1.76
N LYS A 26 5.91 -4.61 0.80
CA LYS A 26 7.24 -4.71 0.18
C LYS A 26 7.61 -3.42 -0.54
N ARG A 27 6.69 -2.88 -1.35
CA ARG A 27 6.90 -1.64 -2.11
C ARG A 27 7.14 -0.45 -1.19
N LEU A 28 6.33 -0.31 -0.15
CA LEU A 28 6.48 0.73 0.87
C LEU A 28 7.86 0.66 1.55
N ARG A 29 8.31 -0.54 1.95
CA ARG A 29 9.63 -0.75 2.56
C ARG A 29 10.76 -0.33 1.62
N THR A 30 10.70 -0.74 0.37
CA THR A 30 11.71 -0.37 -0.65
C THR A 30 11.76 1.15 -0.82
N THR A 31 10.60 1.81 -1.00
CA THR A 31 10.56 3.26 -1.20
C THR A 31 11.03 4.03 0.02
N ALA A 32 10.61 3.61 1.23
CA ALA A 32 11.09 4.20 2.47
C ALA A 32 12.61 4.03 2.64
N ARG A 33 13.17 2.86 2.32
CA ARG A 33 14.61 2.61 2.42
C ARG A 33 15.41 3.51 1.46
N ILE A 34 14.98 3.61 0.20
CA ILE A 34 15.66 4.40 -0.83
C ILE A 34 15.59 5.90 -0.52
N ARG A 35 14.43 6.40 -0.07
CA ARG A 35 14.19 7.85 0.04
C ARG A 35 14.46 8.42 1.42
N LEU A 36 14.14 7.68 2.49
CA LEU A 36 14.27 8.16 3.86
C LEU A 36 15.57 7.69 4.53
N GLY A 37 16.31 6.76 3.93
CA GLY A 37 17.57 6.25 4.50
C GLY A 37 17.40 5.57 5.86
N HIS A 38 16.17 5.26 6.27
CA HIS A 38 15.86 4.82 7.62
C HIS A 38 15.79 3.30 7.72
N GLU A 39 16.86 2.67 8.21
CA GLU A 39 16.81 1.28 8.74
C GLU A 39 15.69 1.10 9.77
N ARG A 40 15.30 2.18 10.46
CA ARG A 40 14.27 2.19 11.51
C ARG A 40 12.88 1.82 10.97
N ILE A 41 12.53 2.27 9.76
CA ILE A 41 11.26 1.89 9.11
C ILE A 41 11.31 0.42 8.71
N ASP A 42 12.46 -0.04 8.20
CA ASP A 42 12.66 -1.44 7.84
C ASP A 42 12.52 -2.36 9.07
N ARG A 43 13.09 -1.96 10.22
CA ARG A 43 12.92 -2.68 11.51
C ARG A 43 11.49 -2.61 12.04
N GLN A 44 10.80 -1.48 11.88
CA GLN A 44 9.39 -1.34 12.32
C GLN A 44 8.43 -2.15 11.45
N LEU A 45 8.69 -2.26 10.14
CA LEU A 45 7.86 -2.98 9.17
C LEU A 45 8.25 -4.47 9.04
N ALA A 46 9.47 -4.86 9.40
CA ALA A 46 9.96 -6.24 9.30
C ALA A 46 9.07 -7.27 10.04
N PRO A 47 8.59 -7.02 11.27
CA PRO A 47 7.68 -7.94 11.95
C PRO A 47 6.38 -8.18 11.15
N TRP A 48 5.85 -7.13 10.53
CA TRP A 48 4.60 -7.19 9.77
C TRP A 48 4.75 -7.79 8.38
N ALA A 49 5.94 -7.69 7.76
CA ALA A 49 6.18 -8.22 6.42
C ALA A 49 5.97 -9.75 6.32
N ASN A 50 6.16 -10.47 7.43
CA ASN A 50 6.06 -11.93 7.52
C ASN A 50 4.94 -12.41 8.46
N ARG A 51 4.15 -11.51 9.05
CA ARG A 51 3.04 -11.82 9.98
C ARG A 51 1.73 -11.18 9.53
N PRO A 52 1.17 -11.63 8.39
CA PRO A 52 -0.07 -11.10 7.83
C PRO A 52 -1.31 -11.36 8.71
N ASP A 53 -1.24 -12.39 9.54
CA ASP A 53 -2.22 -12.74 10.58
C ASP A 53 -2.34 -11.65 11.66
N GLN A 54 -1.30 -10.83 11.82
CA GLN A 54 -1.31 -9.70 12.76
C GLN A 54 -1.75 -8.39 12.10
N TRP A 55 -1.99 -8.35 10.79
CA TRP A 55 -2.42 -7.12 10.12
C TRP A 55 -3.81 -6.69 10.61
N GLY A 56 -3.85 -5.57 11.32
CA GLY A 56 -5.10 -4.91 11.71
C GLY A 56 -5.74 -4.20 10.53
N SER A 57 -7.08 -4.18 10.48
CA SER A 57 -7.79 -3.26 9.59
C SER A 57 -7.79 -1.87 10.21
N MET A 58 -7.36 -0.87 9.45
CA MET A 58 -7.54 0.53 9.84
C MET A 58 -8.77 1.08 9.13
N ARG A 59 -9.71 1.67 9.89
CA ARG A 59 -10.76 2.48 9.30
C ARG A 59 -10.15 3.83 8.91
N VAL A 60 -10.27 4.18 7.65
CA VAL A 60 -9.87 5.49 7.12
C VAL A 60 -11.09 6.37 6.98
N ARG A 61 -10.90 7.69 7.10
CA ARG A 61 -11.99 8.66 6.92
C ARG A 61 -12.52 8.60 5.48
N PRO A 62 -13.82 8.86 5.24
CA PRO A 62 -14.40 8.78 3.89
C PRO A 62 -13.67 9.62 2.84
N GLU A 63 -13.14 10.77 3.22
CA GLU A 63 -12.39 11.66 2.33
C GLU A 63 -11.11 10.99 1.82
N VAL A 64 -10.44 10.22 2.67
CA VAL A 64 -9.25 9.43 2.27
C VAL A 64 -9.64 8.34 1.28
N VAL A 65 -10.78 7.69 1.49
CA VAL A 65 -11.31 6.68 0.55
C VAL A 65 -11.61 7.32 -0.81
N ALA A 66 -12.25 8.48 -0.81
CA ALA A 66 -12.56 9.21 -2.05
C ALA A 66 -11.28 9.58 -2.82
N THR A 67 -10.26 10.08 -2.14
CA THR A 67 -8.96 10.37 -2.76
C THR A 67 -8.30 9.12 -3.34
N VAL A 68 -8.28 8.01 -2.60
CA VAL A 68 -7.70 6.75 -3.09
C VAL A 68 -8.44 6.25 -4.33
N ASN A 69 -9.77 6.37 -4.37
CA ASN A 69 -10.57 5.98 -5.54
C ASN A 69 -10.31 6.87 -6.75
N ALA A 70 -10.23 8.19 -6.56
CA ALA A 70 -9.91 9.12 -7.65
C ALA A 70 -8.52 8.85 -8.25
N VAL A 71 -7.52 8.59 -7.42
CA VAL A 71 -6.18 8.19 -7.88
C VAL A 71 -6.23 6.87 -8.63
N ARG A 72 -6.96 5.88 -8.12
CA ARG A 72 -7.14 4.59 -8.76
C ARG A 72 -7.75 4.73 -10.16
N GLU A 73 -8.81 5.50 -10.29
CA GLU A 73 -9.48 5.78 -11.58
C GLU A 73 -8.52 6.44 -12.56
N HIS A 74 -7.79 7.46 -12.12
CA HIS A 74 -6.81 8.14 -12.96
C HIS A 74 -5.69 7.20 -13.41
N MET A 75 -5.15 6.39 -12.49
CA MET A 75 -4.12 5.40 -12.84
C MET A 75 -4.65 4.36 -13.82
N THR A 76 -5.86 3.84 -13.63
CA THR A 76 -6.49 2.88 -14.55
C THR A 76 -6.67 3.47 -15.95
N GLN A 77 -7.04 4.75 -16.07
CA GLN A 77 -7.11 5.44 -17.36
C GLN A 77 -5.74 5.56 -18.03
N GLN A 78 -4.68 5.80 -17.26
CA GLN A 78 -3.32 5.98 -17.80
C GLN A 78 -2.63 4.69 -18.21
N ILE A 79 -2.79 3.62 -17.41
CA ILE A 79 -2.07 2.36 -17.63
C ILE A 79 -2.93 1.29 -18.31
N GLU A 80 -4.18 1.63 -18.64
CA GLU A 80 -5.18 0.77 -19.30
C GLU A 80 -5.36 -0.60 -18.61
N ARG A 81 -5.17 -0.63 -17.29
CA ARG A 81 -5.27 -1.84 -16.46
C ARG A 81 -6.01 -1.55 -15.17
N GLU A 82 -6.69 -2.57 -14.65
CA GLU A 82 -7.26 -2.52 -13.31
C GLU A 82 -6.17 -2.28 -12.26
N VAL A 83 -6.37 -1.22 -11.47
CA VAL A 83 -5.51 -0.84 -10.35
C VAL A 83 -6.23 -1.18 -9.07
N SER A 84 -5.59 -1.95 -8.19
CA SER A 84 -6.16 -2.26 -6.88
C SER A 84 -6.10 -1.05 -5.94
N GLN A 85 -6.99 -1.00 -4.95
CA GLN A 85 -6.96 0.02 -3.90
C GLN A 85 -5.61 0.05 -3.17
N SER A 86 -4.97 -1.11 -3.00
CA SER A 86 -3.64 -1.22 -2.40
C SER A 86 -2.57 -0.54 -3.25
N GLU A 87 -2.61 -0.67 -4.58
CA GLU A 87 -1.66 -0.02 -5.47
C GLU A 87 -1.82 1.51 -5.46
N ALA A 88 -3.05 2.01 -5.51
CA ALA A 88 -3.33 3.44 -5.42
C ALA A 88 -2.86 4.03 -4.07
N LEU A 89 -3.10 3.29 -2.98
CA LEU A 89 -2.60 3.67 -1.66
C LEU A 89 -1.06 3.65 -1.59
N SER A 90 -0.41 2.65 -2.19
CA SER A 90 1.07 2.62 -2.28
C SER A 90 1.58 3.88 -2.94
N PHE A 91 1.02 4.22 -4.10
CA PHE A 91 1.43 5.40 -4.87
C PHE A 91 1.31 6.70 -4.06
N LEU A 92 0.19 6.91 -3.38
CA LEU A 92 -0.01 8.07 -2.51
C LEU A 92 1.01 8.16 -1.38
N VAL A 93 1.32 7.02 -0.74
CA VAL A 93 2.34 7.00 0.32
C VAL A 93 3.73 7.30 -0.25
N GLU A 94 4.08 6.78 -1.43
CA GLU A 94 5.34 7.08 -2.10
C GLU A 94 5.49 8.58 -2.39
N LEU A 95 4.44 9.22 -2.94
CA LEU A 95 4.42 10.66 -3.17
C LEU A 95 4.56 11.47 -1.88
N GLY A 96 3.85 11.06 -0.82
CA GLY A 96 3.97 11.70 0.49
C GLY A 96 5.38 11.63 1.04
N VAL A 97 6.04 10.47 0.93
CA VAL A 97 7.45 10.31 1.31
C VAL A 97 8.36 11.24 0.51
N ILE A 98 8.19 11.30 -0.82
CA ILE A 98 8.97 12.17 -1.70
C ILE A 98 8.82 13.65 -1.27
N ALA A 99 7.59 14.13 -1.12
CA ALA A 99 7.30 15.50 -0.74
C ALA A 99 7.92 15.88 0.62
N MET A 100 7.91 14.97 1.59
CA MET A 100 8.55 15.19 2.90
C MET A 100 10.09 15.23 2.81
N THR A 101 10.70 14.40 1.96
CA THR A 101 12.15 14.37 1.79
C THR A 101 12.71 15.58 1.05
N ASP A 102 12.00 16.06 0.02
CA ASP A 102 12.46 17.21 -0.76
C ASP A 102 12.35 18.51 0.07
N ARG A 103 11.33 18.61 0.94
CA ARG A 103 11.20 19.71 1.89
C ARG A 103 12.36 19.81 2.89
N LYS A 104 12.92 18.67 3.32
CA LYS A 104 14.09 18.61 4.22
C LYS A 104 15.37 19.10 3.55
N ARG A 105 15.56 18.84 2.25
CA ARG A 105 16.74 19.35 1.52
C ARG A 105 16.74 20.87 1.45
N ASN A 106 15.60 21.46 1.09
CA ASN A 106 15.49 22.92 0.94
C ASN A 106 15.59 23.69 2.27
N THR A 107 15.36 23.05 3.41
CA THR A 107 15.54 23.67 4.74
C THR A 107 16.95 23.55 5.29
N THR A 108 17.82 22.71 4.70
CA THR A 108 19.22 22.55 5.13
C THR A 108 20.17 23.41 4.28
N THR A 109 19.66 24.14 3.29
CA THR A 109 20.45 24.99 2.36
C THR A 109 20.30 26.49 2.60
N ASN A 110 19.64 26.91 3.69
CA ASN A 110 19.55 28.30 4.13
C ASN A 110 20.28 28.50 5.45
#